data_AF-A0A354XQ15-F1
#
_entry.id   AF-A0A354XQ15-F1
#
_cell.length_a   1.000
_cell.length_b   1.000
_cell.length_c   1.000
_cell.angle_alpha   90.00
_cell.angle_beta   90.00
_cell.angle_gamma   90.00
#
_symmetry.space_group_name_H-M   'P 1'
#
loop_
_entity.id
_entity.type
_entity.pdbx_description
1 polymer ?
#
loop_
_entity_poly.entity_id
_entity_poly.type
_entity_poly.pdbx_seq_one_letter_code
_entity_poly.pdbx_strand_id
1 'polypeptide(L)'
;MAVYGGIQAHELERWLNALTNAAYDRRCPLAKVHGGNARARTARQDLLHLANDYRCGESSREESAAALGRWCQTYLSEAEWYVLVGTRQAPSQPHSEEQLSEEERSLTVLKQHRVG
;
A
#
# COMPACT_ATOMS: atom_id res chain seq x y z
N MET A 1 -8.23 11.93 -11.12
CA MET A 1 -7.33 12.45 -10.09
C MET A 1 -6.09 11.57 -10.06
N ALA A 2 -4.91 12.12 -10.39
CA ALA A 2 -3.66 11.36 -10.46
C ALA A 2 -3.00 11.36 -9.08
N VAL A 3 -3.43 10.44 -8.21
CA VAL A 3 -2.88 10.32 -6.85
C VAL A 3 -1.48 9.69 -6.85
N TYR A 4 -1.17 8.94 -7.89
CA TYR A 4 0.19 8.51 -8.20
C TYR A 4 0.89 9.67 -8.92
N GLY A 5 1.39 10.65 -8.16
CA GLY A 5 2.36 11.61 -8.69
C GLY A 5 3.43 10.80 -9.42
N GLY A 6 3.47 10.91 -10.76
CA GLY A 6 4.16 9.95 -11.62
C GLY A 6 5.57 9.71 -11.12
N ILE A 7 5.91 8.43 -10.89
CA ILE A 7 7.22 8.03 -10.41
C ILE A 7 8.26 8.71 -11.30
N GLN A 8 9.13 9.52 -10.68
CA GLN A 8 10.14 10.22 -11.44
C GLN A 8 11.29 9.28 -11.78
N ALA A 9 11.93 9.52 -12.92
CA ALA A 9 13.06 8.73 -13.38
C ALA A 9 14.14 8.55 -12.29
N HIS A 10 14.48 9.62 -11.57
CA HIS A 10 15.51 9.59 -10.54
C HIS A 10 15.11 8.79 -9.28
N GLU A 11 13.82 8.55 -9.06
CA GLU A 11 13.30 7.79 -7.92
C GLU A 11 13.01 6.33 -8.27
N LEU A 12 13.11 5.95 -9.55
CA LEU A 12 12.72 4.64 -10.07
C LEU A 12 13.33 3.50 -9.26
N GLU A 13 14.63 3.54 -9.04
CA GLU A 13 15.36 2.46 -8.36
C GLU A 13 14.92 2.28 -6.91
N ARG A 14 14.69 3.40 -6.21
CA ARG A 14 14.13 3.41 -4.86
C ARG A 14 12.75 2.75 -4.85
N TRP A 15 11.88 3.13 -5.78
CA TRP A 15 10.51 2.62 -5.85
C TRP A 15 10.44 1.15 -6.27
N LEU A 16 11.26 0.72 -7.22
CA LEU A 16 11.37 -0.69 -7.60
C LEU A 16 11.77 -1.56 -6.39
N ASN A 17 12.76 -1.13 -5.62
CA ASN A 17 13.20 -1.86 -4.43
C ASN A 17 12.13 -1.87 -3.34
N ALA A 18 11.50 -0.71 -3.05
CA ALA A 18 10.44 -0.61 -2.05
C ALA A 18 9.23 -1.49 -2.39
N LEU A 19 8.76 -1.43 -3.64
CA LEU A 19 7.62 -2.22 -4.11
C LEU A 19 7.94 -3.71 -4.17
N THR A 20 9.16 -4.08 -4.56
CA THR A 20 9.59 -5.48 -4.57
C THR A 20 9.56 -6.01 -3.14
N ASN A 21 10.14 -5.28 -2.18
CA ASN A 21 10.11 -5.68 -0.78
C ASN A 21 8.68 -5.78 -0.23
N ALA A 22 7.83 -4.77 -0.49
CA ALA A 22 6.44 -4.77 -0.05
C ALA A 22 5.59 -5.89 -0.67
N ALA A 23 5.87 -6.27 -1.91
CA ALA A 23 5.18 -7.38 -2.59
C ALA A 23 5.41 -8.74 -1.90
N TYR A 24 6.51 -8.88 -1.16
CA TYR A 24 6.85 -10.09 -0.41
C TYR A 24 6.73 -9.91 1.12
N ASP A 25 6.45 -8.70 1.61
CA ASP A 25 6.26 -8.45 3.04
C ASP A 25 4.88 -8.92 3.49
N ARG A 26 4.87 -9.91 4.39
CA ARG A 26 3.64 -10.46 4.98
C ARG A 26 3.03 -9.53 6.03
N ARG A 27 3.78 -8.54 6.53
CA ARG A 27 3.33 -7.59 7.57
C ARG A 27 2.46 -6.48 6.99
N CYS A 28 2.62 -6.18 5.70
CA CYS A 28 1.84 -5.17 4.99
C CYS A 28 1.36 -5.72 3.63
N PRO A 29 0.42 -6.68 3.63
CA PRO A 29 0.02 -7.36 2.41
C PRO A 29 -0.75 -6.41 1.49
N LEU A 30 -0.17 -6.11 0.35
CA LEU A 30 -0.84 -5.45 -0.77
C LEU A 30 -1.96 -6.36 -1.30
N ALA A 31 -3.22 -5.94 -1.22
CA ALA A 31 -4.41 -6.76 -1.41
C ALA A 31 -4.46 -7.48 -2.78
N LYS A 32 -3.97 -6.83 -3.84
CA LYS A 32 -3.93 -7.42 -5.20
C LYS A 32 -2.59 -8.07 -5.56
N VAL A 33 -1.56 -7.86 -4.75
CA VAL A 33 -0.18 -8.30 -5.04
C VAL A 33 0.26 -9.41 -4.09
N HIS A 34 -0.41 -9.57 -2.95
CA HIS A 34 -0.18 -10.63 -1.98
C HIS A 34 -1.19 -11.78 -2.14
N GLY A 35 -0.80 -12.98 -1.69
CA GLY A 35 -1.63 -14.18 -1.75
C GLY A 35 -1.38 -15.08 -2.96
N GLY A 36 -2.17 -16.16 -3.03
CA GLY A 36 -1.97 -17.26 -3.97
C GLY A 36 -2.84 -17.21 -5.23
N ASN A 37 -3.61 -16.15 -5.46
CA ASN A 37 -4.43 -16.03 -6.66
C ASN A 37 -3.57 -15.70 -7.90
N ALA A 38 -4.09 -15.98 -9.11
CA ALA A 38 -3.35 -15.78 -10.34
C ALA A 38 -2.92 -14.32 -10.53
N ARG A 39 -3.81 -13.37 -10.20
CA ARG A 39 -3.56 -11.93 -10.34
C ARG A 39 -2.39 -11.44 -9.49
N ALA A 40 -2.27 -11.92 -8.25
CA ALA A 40 -1.17 -11.59 -7.35
C ALA A 40 0.17 -12.17 -7.85
N ARG A 41 0.15 -13.35 -8.46
CA ARG A 41 1.35 -13.90 -9.11
C ARG A 41 1.77 -13.05 -10.31
N THR A 42 0.82 -12.70 -11.18
CA THR A 42 1.08 -11.81 -12.32
C THR A 42 1.64 -10.46 -11.86
N ALA A 43 1.01 -9.82 -10.87
CA ALA A 43 1.47 -8.55 -10.34
C ALA A 43 2.93 -8.61 -9.84
N ARG A 44 3.30 -9.66 -9.10
CA ARG A 44 4.68 -9.88 -8.64
C ARG A 44 5.64 -10.14 -9.80
N GLN A 45 5.22 -10.92 -10.78
CA GLN A 45 6.04 -11.25 -11.94
C GLN A 45 6.28 -10.03 -12.84
N ASP A 46 5.25 -9.24 -13.10
CA ASP A 46 5.34 -7.97 -13.85
C ASP A 46 6.36 -7.03 -13.19
N LEU A 47 6.35 -6.95 -11.85
CA LEU A 47 7.29 -6.12 -11.10
C LEU A 47 8.74 -6.62 -11.25
N LEU A 48 8.96 -7.94 -11.22
CA LEU A 48 10.27 -8.54 -11.43
C LEU A 48 10.79 -8.30 -12.86
N HIS A 49 9.91 -8.40 -13.86
CA HIS A 49 10.27 -8.12 -15.25
C HIS A 49 10.67 -6.65 -15.41
N LEU A 50 9.86 -5.71 -14.90
CA LEU A 50 10.21 -4.28 -14.92
C LEU A 50 11.56 -3.99 -14.26
N ALA A 51 11.85 -4.63 -13.13
CA ALA A 51 13.13 -4.48 -12.44
C ALA A 51 14.29 -5.07 -13.26
N ASN A 52 14.07 -6.19 -13.94
CA ASN A 52 15.06 -6.82 -14.80
C ASN A 52 15.36 -5.94 -16.02
N ASP A 53 14.33 -5.51 -16.75
CA ASP A 53 14.47 -4.71 -17.97
C ASP A 53 15.23 -3.40 -17.69
N TYR A 54 14.95 -2.75 -16.55
CA TYR A 54 15.71 -1.58 -16.09
C TYR A 54 17.17 -1.90 -15.76
N ARG A 55 17.45 -2.96 -14.99
CA ARG A 55 18.82 -3.32 -14.57
C ARG A 55 19.69 -3.82 -15.72
N CYS A 56 19.09 -4.47 -16.71
CA CYS A 56 19.75 -4.93 -17.93
C CYS A 56 19.95 -3.81 -18.95
N GLY A 57 19.33 -2.64 -18.74
CA GLY A 57 19.39 -1.52 -19.68
C GLY A 57 18.57 -1.74 -20.96
N GLU A 58 17.61 -2.65 -20.93
CA GLU A 58 16.68 -2.91 -22.04
C GLU A 58 15.62 -1.79 -22.17
N SER A 59 15.38 -1.04 -21.09
CA SER A 59 14.49 0.13 -21.05
C SER A 59 15.20 1.34 -20.48
N SER A 60 14.85 2.53 -20.98
CA SER A 60 15.33 3.78 -20.39
C SER A 60 14.70 4.00 -19.01
N ARG A 61 15.35 4.84 -18.19
CA ARG A 61 14.88 5.15 -16.84
C ARG A 61 13.50 5.82 -16.86
N GLU A 62 13.25 6.66 -17.85
CA GLU A 62 11.97 7.35 -18.06
C GLU A 62 10.86 6.36 -18.45
N GLU A 63 11.14 5.43 -19.35
CA GLU A 63 10.18 4.39 -19.77
C GLU A 63 9.83 3.45 -18.62
N SER A 64 10.84 2.99 -17.89
CA SER A 64 10.65 2.13 -16.72
C SER A 64 9.88 2.85 -15.61
N ALA A 65 10.12 4.15 -15.39
CA ALA A 65 9.36 4.95 -14.43
C ALA A 65 7.88 5.11 -14.83
N ALA A 66 7.62 5.37 -16.11
CA ALA A 66 6.26 5.40 -16.64
C ALA A 66 5.57 4.03 -16.52
N ALA A 67 6.29 2.94 -16.81
CA ALA A 67 5.76 1.58 -16.71
C ALA A 67 5.46 1.19 -15.26
N LEU A 68 6.35 1.53 -14.31
CA LEU A 68 6.12 1.31 -12.89
C LEU A 68 4.93 2.14 -12.38
N GLY A 69 4.76 3.37 -12.86
CA GLY A 69 3.58 4.18 -12.56
C GLY A 69 2.27 3.53 -13.01
N ARG A 70 2.25 2.94 -14.22
CA ARG A 70 1.08 2.16 -14.71
C ARG A 70 0.84 0.89 -13.90
N TRP A 71 1.91 0.20 -13.49
CA TRP A 71 1.81 -0.96 -12.60
C TRP A 71 1.15 -0.57 -11.26
N CYS A 72 1.58 0.55 -10.66
CA CYS A 72 1.00 1.08 -9.43
C CYS A 72 -0.49 1.38 -9.58
N GLN A 73 -0.90 2.05 -10.66
CA GLN A 73 -2.32 2.33 -10.94
C GLN A 73 -3.17 1.06 -11.12
N THR A 74 -2.56 -0.01 -11.64
CA THR A 74 -3.27 -1.27 -11.94
C THR A 74 -3.47 -2.13 -10.68
N TYR A 75 -2.44 -2.18 -9.83
CA TYR A 75 -2.35 -3.15 -8.74
C TYR A 75 -2.39 -2.56 -7.34
N LEU A 76 -2.12 -1.26 -7.17
CA LEU A 76 -2.22 -0.59 -5.87
C LEU A 76 -3.48 0.24 -5.78
N SER A 77 -4.11 0.23 -4.63
CA SER A 77 -5.07 1.24 -4.21
C SER A 77 -4.35 2.49 -3.72
N GLU A 78 -5.10 3.59 -3.64
CA GLU A 78 -4.63 4.86 -3.11
C GLU A 78 -4.13 4.75 -1.66
N ALA A 79 -4.87 4.02 -0.81
CA ALA A 79 -4.49 3.79 0.58
C ALA A 79 -3.16 3.03 0.71
N GLU A 80 -2.96 1.99 -0.10
CA GLU A 80 -1.71 1.22 -0.13
C GLU A 80 -0.53 2.06 -0.60
N TRP A 81 -0.75 2.93 -1.59
CA TRP A 81 0.26 3.87 -2.05
C TRP A 81 0.70 4.83 -0.95
N TYR A 82 -0.24 5.43 -0.21
CA TYR A 82 0.10 6.34 0.89
C TYR A 82 0.86 5.65 2.03
N VAL A 83 0.52 4.41 2.35
CA VAL A 83 1.28 3.60 3.33
C VAL A 83 2.72 3.39 2.86
N LEU A 84 2.93 3.11 1.56
CA LEU A 84 4.26 2.91 0.97
C LEU A 84 5.11 4.19 0.90
N VAL A 85 4.50 5.34 0.63
CA VAL A 85 5.18 6.65 0.60
C VAL A 85 5.61 7.11 2.01
N GLY A 86 5.13 6.43 3.07
CA GLY A 86 5.41 6.80 4.46
C GLY A 86 4.62 8.02 4.94
N THR A 87 3.69 8.51 4.11
CA THR A 87 2.68 9.46 4.54
C THR A 87 1.64 8.69 5.33
N ARG A 88 1.73 8.77 6.66
CA ARG A 88 0.71 8.31 7.61
C ARG A 88 -0.67 8.99 7.47
N GLN A 89 -0.96 9.60 6.33
CA GLN A 89 -2.28 10.08 5.97
C GLN A 89 -2.74 9.30 4.74
N ALA A 90 -3.32 8.13 4.99
CA ALA A 90 -4.45 7.75 4.16
C ALA A 90 -5.46 8.90 4.27
N PRO A 91 -6.06 9.41 3.18
CA PRO A 91 -7.24 10.25 3.30
C PRO A 91 -8.22 9.42 4.11
N SER A 92 -8.56 9.95 5.29
CA SER A 92 -9.43 9.34 6.27
C SER A 92 -10.56 8.62 5.55
N GLN A 93 -10.48 7.30 5.48
CA GLN A 93 -11.70 6.52 5.51
C GLN A 93 -12.42 7.02 6.76
N PRO A 94 -13.74 7.25 6.72
CA PRO A 94 -14.48 7.30 7.96
C PRO A 94 -14.20 5.94 8.61
N HIS A 95 -13.27 5.94 9.57
CA HIS A 95 -13.30 4.97 10.63
C HIS A 95 -14.73 5.03 11.10
N SER A 96 -15.51 4.00 10.80
CA SER A 96 -16.80 3.80 11.43
C SER A 96 -16.55 4.02 12.92
N GLU A 97 -17.05 5.14 13.43
CA GLU A 97 -17.09 5.56 14.82
C GLU A 97 -18.03 4.63 15.63
N GLU A 98 -18.08 3.34 15.29
CA GLU A 98 -19.04 2.36 15.80
C GLU A 98 -18.40 1.32 16.71
N GLN A 99 -17.11 1.43 17.02
CA GLN A 99 -16.45 0.57 18.02
C GLN A 99 -15.99 1.31 19.29
N LEU A 100 -16.34 2.59 19.46
CA LEU A 100 -16.04 3.33 20.70
C LEU A 100 -17.24 3.50 21.65
N SER A 101 -18.44 2.99 21.31
CA SER A 101 -19.65 3.21 22.13
C SER A 101 -19.96 2.12 23.17
N GLU A 102 -19.34 0.94 23.13
CA GLU A 102 -19.65 -0.14 24.10
C GLU A 102 -18.70 -0.18 25.31
N GLU A 103 -17.45 0.24 25.15
CA GLU A 103 -16.47 0.21 26.23
C GLU A 103 -16.66 1.36 27.25
N GLU A 104 -17.17 2.52 26.81
CA GLU A 104 -17.54 3.61 27.74
C GLU A 104 -18.82 3.35 28.53
N ARG A 105 -19.77 2.55 28.01
CA ARG A 105 -20.99 2.18 28.76
C ARG A 105 -20.71 1.17 29.87
N SER A 106 -19.71 0.32 29.70
CA SER A 106 -19.36 -0.72 30.68
C SER A 106 -18.62 -0.15 31.91
N LEU A 107 -17.90 0.97 31.76
CA LEU A 107 -17.18 1.63 32.86
C LEU A 107 -18.08 2.53 33.72
N THR A 108 -19.27 2.93 33.23
CA THR A 108 -20.24 3.70 34.03
C THR A 108 -21.09 2.84 34.98
N VAL A 109 -21.23 1.53 34.74
CA VAL A 109 -22.06 0.64 35.58
C VAL A 109 -21.34 0.22 36.87
N LEU A 110 -20.00 0.13 36.87
CA LEU A 110 -19.23 -0.34 38.04
C LEU A 110 -18.93 0.74 39.09
N LYS A 111 -19.25 2.01 38.84
CA LYS A 111 -19.06 3.11 39.82
C LYS A 111 -20.29 3.44 40.68
N GLN A 112 -21.43 2.77 40.47
CA GLN A 112 -22.66 3.05 41.24
C GLN A 112 -22.85 2.19 42.51
N HIS A 113 -21.93 1.29 42.85
CA HIS A 113 -22.04 0.46 44.07
C HIS A 113 -21.09 0.86 45.22
N ARG A 114 -21.13 2.14 45.61
CA ARG A 114 -20.70 2.52 46.97
C ARG A 114 -21.55 3.66 47.50
N VAL A 115 -22.73 3.30 48.02
CA VAL A 115 -23.57 4.15 48.88
C VAL A 115 -23.58 3.51 50.26
N GLY A 116 -23.28 4.31 51.28
CA GLY A 116 -23.62 4.05 52.69
C GLY A 116 -22.65 3.16 53.44
#